data_AF-A0A820QI47-F1
#
_entry.id   AF-A0A820QI47-F1
#
_cell.length_a   1.000
_cell.length_b   1.000
_cell.length_c   1.000
_cell.angle_alpha   90.00
_cell.angle_beta   90.00
_cell.angle_gamma   90.00
#
_symmetry.space_group_name_H-M   'P 1'
#
loop_
_entity.id
_entity.type
_entity.pdbx_description
1 polymer ?
#
loop_
_entity_poly.entity_id
_entity_poly.type
_entity_poly.pdbx_seq_one_letter_code
_entity_poly.pdbx_strand_id
1 'polypeptide(L)'
;TAENECCAMILWTINAHIMKQDFLETTSMVINQLFIAIKEWFSAIGFERYTDIIKDQATFHLPLHRYISILTYMSINYQNGELHNLFPIKNERFLLNLAIFPLKIQVVKYEIM
;
A
#
# COMPACT_ATOMS: atom_id res chain seq x y z
N THR A 1 9.43 -15.43 -2.67
CA THR A 1 8.75 -16.38 -3.56
C THR A 1 8.48 -15.70 -4.89
N ALA A 2 8.76 -16.38 -6.00
CA ALA A 2 8.71 -15.85 -7.37
C ALA A 2 7.36 -15.21 -7.76
N GLU A 3 6.24 -15.65 -7.16
CA GLU A 3 4.92 -15.04 -7.39
C GLU A 3 4.84 -13.57 -6.95
N ASN A 4 5.50 -13.18 -5.85
CA ASN A 4 5.54 -11.79 -5.40
C ASN A 4 6.35 -10.88 -6.35
N GLU A 5 7.31 -11.45 -7.09
CA GLU A 5 8.09 -10.72 -8.10
C GLU A 5 7.31 -10.57 -9.40
N CYS A 6 6.52 -11.58 -9.79
CA CYS A 6 5.60 -11.48 -10.93
C CYS A 6 4.54 -10.39 -10.74
N CYS A 7 3.96 -10.28 -9.54
CA CYS A 7 3.03 -9.20 -9.21
C CYS A 7 3.70 -7.82 -9.23
N ALA A 8 4.99 -7.73 -8.86
CA ALA A 8 5.76 -6.49 -8.93
C ALA A 8 6.14 -6.10 -10.37
N MET A 9 6.32 -7.08 -11.26
CA MET A 9 6.70 -6.85 -12.67
C MET A 9 5.63 -6.10 -13.47
N ILE A 10 4.35 -6.38 -13.19
CA ILE A 10 3.22 -5.62 -13.74
C ILE A 10 3.30 -4.16 -13.26
N LEU A 11 3.66 -3.94 -12.00
CA LEU A 11 3.77 -2.59 -11.44
C LEU A 11 4.93 -1.80 -12.04
N TRP A 12 6.09 -2.40 -12.27
CA TRP A 12 7.21 -1.73 -12.95
C TRP A 12 6.86 -1.35 -14.39
N THR A 13 6.09 -2.21 -15.06
CA THR A 13 5.58 -1.93 -16.41
C THR A 13 4.61 -0.76 -16.41
N ILE A 14 3.69 -0.73 -15.44
CA ILE A 14 2.75 0.37 -15.21
C ILE A 14 3.52 1.67 -14.87
N ASN A 15 4.50 1.59 -13.98
CA ASN A 15 5.32 2.73 -13.55
C ASN A 15 6.10 3.37 -14.72
N ALA A 16 6.63 2.55 -15.63
CA ALA A 16 7.31 3.04 -16.83
C ALA A 16 6.38 3.82 -17.79
N HIS A 17 5.08 3.51 -17.79
CA HIS A 17 4.10 4.11 -18.71
C HIS A 17 3.32 5.28 -18.08
N ILE A 18 3.13 5.28 -16.74
CA ILE A 18 2.31 6.24 -16.00
C ILE A 18 3.05 7.55 -15.63
N MET A 19 4.34 7.67 -15.94
CA MET A 19 5.18 8.87 -15.71
C MET A 19 4.69 10.17 -16.40
N LYS A 20 3.63 10.14 -17.21
CA LYS A 20 3.08 11.33 -17.87
C LYS A 20 1.98 11.97 -17.02
N GLN A 21 1.95 13.32 -17.01
CA GLN A 21 0.98 14.10 -16.24
C GLN A 21 -0.48 13.74 -16.54
N ASP A 22 -0.78 13.31 -17.77
CA ASP A 22 -2.13 12.98 -18.22
C ASP A 22 -2.75 11.76 -17.50
N PHE A 23 -1.96 10.98 -16.76
CA PHE A 23 -2.44 9.77 -16.06
C PHE A 23 -2.78 10.00 -14.58
N LEU A 24 -2.83 11.25 -14.09
CA LEU A 24 -3.14 11.54 -12.69
C LEU A 24 -4.48 10.92 -12.24
N GLU A 25 -5.51 11.02 -13.07
CA GLU A 25 -6.84 10.49 -12.77
C GLU A 25 -6.80 8.96 -12.61
N THR A 26 -6.21 8.27 -13.58
CA THR A 26 -6.02 6.81 -13.52
C THR A 26 -5.20 6.39 -12.32
N THR A 27 -4.12 7.12 -12.02
CA THR A 27 -3.25 6.84 -10.88
C THR A 27 -4.00 6.99 -9.57
N SER A 28 -4.82 8.03 -9.44
CA SER A 28 -5.68 8.27 -8.28
C SER A 28 -6.73 7.16 -8.12
N MET A 29 -7.33 6.69 -9.21
CA MET A 29 -8.26 5.54 -9.17
C MET A 29 -7.57 4.27 -8.67
N VAL A 30 -6.36 3.97 -9.14
CA VAL A 30 -5.60 2.80 -8.71
C VAL A 30 -5.21 2.91 -7.23
N ILE A 31 -4.72 4.07 -6.80
CA ILE A 31 -4.41 4.34 -5.39
C ILE A 31 -5.66 4.10 -4.52
N ASN A 32 -6.83 4.59 -4.94
CA ASN A 32 -8.08 4.37 -4.22
C ASN A 32 -8.44 2.88 -4.09
N GLN A 33 -8.29 2.09 -5.15
CA GLN A 33 -8.55 0.65 -5.11
C GLN A 33 -7.58 -0.08 -4.19
N LEU A 34 -6.30 0.30 -4.20
CA LEU A 34 -5.31 -0.26 -3.28
C LEU A 34 -5.64 0.07 -1.81
N PHE A 35 -6.13 1.28 -1.53
CA PHE A 35 -6.59 1.65 -0.19
C PHE A 35 -7.78 0.82 0.28
N ILE A 36 -8.75 0.57 -0.60
CA ILE A 36 -9.89 -0.30 -0.30
C ILE A 36 -9.40 -1.72 0.01
N ALA A 37 -8.55 -2.28 -0.84
CA ALA A 37 -8.02 -3.62 -0.65
C ALA A 37 -7.24 -3.78 0.67
N ILE A 38 -6.41 -2.79 1.04
CA ILE A 38 -5.70 -2.81 2.33
C ILE A 38 -6.68 -2.70 3.51
N LYS A 39 -7.70 -1.86 3.41
CA LYS A 39 -8.70 -1.72 4.47
C LYS A 39 -9.47 -3.03 4.68
N GLU A 40 -9.93 -3.65 3.59
CA GLU A 40 -10.59 -4.95 3.64
C GLU A 40 -9.69 -6.02 4.24
N TRP A 41 -8.40 -6.01 3.86
CA TRP A 41 -7.40 -6.89 4.46
C TRP A 41 -7.25 -6.67 5.97
N PHE A 42 -7.06 -5.43 6.44
CA PHE A 42 -6.97 -5.11 7.87
C PHE A 42 -8.21 -5.56 8.65
N SER A 43 -9.39 -5.43 8.05
CA SER A 43 -10.63 -5.94 8.61
C SER A 43 -10.61 -7.47 8.72
N ALA A 44 -10.22 -8.16 7.64
CA ALA A 44 -10.17 -9.62 7.56
C ALA A 44 -9.21 -10.24 8.58
N ILE A 45 -8.07 -9.59 8.85
CA ILE A 45 -7.09 -10.06 9.85
C ILE A 45 -7.35 -9.55 11.27
N GLY A 46 -8.39 -8.71 11.47
CA GLY A 46 -8.72 -8.13 12.77
C GLY A 46 -7.74 -7.06 13.26
N PHE A 47 -6.86 -6.55 12.41
CA PHE A 47 -5.82 -5.58 12.78
C PHE A 47 -6.38 -4.23 13.22
N GLU A 48 -7.61 -3.90 12.81
CA GLU A 48 -8.30 -2.70 13.31
C GLU A 48 -8.60 -2.76 14.81
N ARG A 49 -8.78 -3.97 15.36
CA ARG A 49 -9.15 -4.21 16.76
C ARG A 49 -7.94 -4.59 17.61
N TYR A 50 -7.02 -5.37 17.05
CA TYR A 50 -5.82 -5.86 17.71
C TYR A 50 -4.60 -5.27 17.02
N THR A 51 -3.77 -4.52 17.75
CA THR A 51 -2.54 -3.91 17.23
C THR A 51 -1.39 -4.90 17.05
N ASP A 52 -1.62 -6.17 17.41
CA ASP A 52 -0.65 -7.25 17.29
C ASP A 52 -0.97 -8.12 16.08
N ILE A 53 0.08 -8.45 15.34
CA ILE A 53 -0.03 -9.25 14.12
C ILE A 53 0.36 -10.68 14.49
N ILE A 54 -0.50 -11.66 14.15
CA ILE A 54 -0.17 -13.07 14.26
C ILE A 54 0.84 -13.39 13.13
N LYS A 55 1.91 -14.14 13.41
CA LYS A 55 2.99 -14.47 12.45
C LYS A 55 2.49 -14.87 11.06
N ASP A 56 1.39 -15.62 10.98
CA ASP A 56 0.84 -16.13 9.71
C ASP A 56 0.08 -15.07 8.90
N GLN A 57 -0.26 -13.93 9.49
CA GLN A 57 -0.91 -12.80 8.83
C GLN A 57 0.11 -11.89 8.09
N ALA A 58 1.42 -12.16 8.21
CA ALA A 58 2.54 -11.31 7.79
C ALA A 58 3.00 -11.43 6.32
N THR A 59 2.31 -12.21 5.47
CA THR A 59 2.89 -12.74 4.22
C THR A 59 2.41 -12.09 2.92
N PHE A 60 1.15 -11.64 2.80
CA PHE A 60 0.56 -11.29 1.49
C PHE A 60 0.46 -9.79 1.12
N HIS A 61 0.79 -8.87 2.02
CA HIS A 61 0.42 -7.44 1.87
C HIS A 61 1.60 -6.48 1.65
N LEU A 62 2.84 -6.92 1.82
CA LEU A 62 4.03 -6.09 1.55
C LEU A 62 4.03 -5.49 0.13
N PRO A 63 3.51 -6.19 -0.90
CA PRO A 63 3.33 -5.60 -2.22
C PRO A 63 2.36 -4.41 -2.23
N LEU A 64 1.20 -4.49 -1.55
CA LEU A 64 0.18 -3.44 -1.57
C LEU A 64 0.68 -2.13 -0.93
N HIS A 65 1.32 -2.20 0.25
CA HIS A 65 1.91 -1.03 0.89
C HIS A 65 2.96 -0.36 0.00
N ARG A 66 3.82 -1.17 -0.63
CA ARG A 66 4.84 -0.70 -1.56
C ARG A 66 4.21 0.02 -2.76
N TYR A 67 3.11 -0.51 -3.29
CA TYR A 67 2.43 0.07 -4.44
C TYR A 67 1.79 1.41 -4.11
N ILE A 68 1.14 1.53 -2.96
CA ILE A 68 0.60 2.81 -2.50
C ILE A 68 1.72 3.83 -2.37
N SER A 69 2.86 3.48 -1.75
CA SER A 69 3.99 4.39 -1.61
C SER A 69 4.56 4.85 -2.95
N ILE A 70 4.79 3.92 -3.89
CA ILE A 70 5.34 4.24 -5.22
C ILE A 70 4.37 5.12 -6.00
N LEU A 71 3.10 4.72 -6.10
CA LEU A 71 2.12 5.48 -6.89
C LEU A 71 1.86 6.87 -6.29
N THR A 72 1.81 6.99 -4.96
CA THR A 72 1.68 8.29 -4.28
C THR A 72 2.90 9.19 -4.56
N TYR A 73 4.11 8.64 -4.49
CA TYR A 73 5.34 9.36 -4.84
C TYR A 73 5.28 9.84 -6.29
N MET A 74 4.84 8.99 -7.20
CA MET A 74 4.79 9.30 -8.63
C MET A 74 3.76 10.37 -8.95
N SER A 75 2.58 10.27 -8.35
CA SER A 75 1.52 11.26 -8.56
C SER A 75 1.95 12.66 -8.09
N ILE A 76 2.68 12.74 -6.97
CA ILE A 76 3.14 14.03 -6.43
C ILE A 76 4.29 14.60 -7.28
N ASN A 77 5.30 13.79 -7.58
CA ASN A 77 6.54 14.29 -8.18
C ASN A 77 6.49 14.42 -9.71
N TYR A 78 5.64 13.65 -10.39
CA TYR A 78 5.61 13.61 -11.86
C TYR A 78 4.25 13.96 -12.48
N GLN A 79 3.16 13.91 -11.71
CA GLN A 79 1.81 14.15 -12.22
C GLN A 79 1.13 15.39 -11.63
N ASN A 80 1.84 16.20 -10.83
CA ASN A 80 1.31 17.38 -10.13
C ASN A 80 0.09 17.08 -9.24
N GLY A 81 0.00 15.85 -8.72
CA GLY A 81 -1.03 15.45 -7.77
C GLY A 81 -0.78 16.05 -6.40
N GLU A 82 -1.85 16.41 -5.69
CA GLU A 82 -1.78 16.86 -4.31
C GLU A 82 -2.08 15.71 -3.35
N LEU A 83 -1.25 15.57 -2.31
CA LEU A 83 -1.42 14.54 -1.28
C LEU A 83 -2.85 14.52 -0.69
N HIS A 84 -3.43 15.70 -0.48
CA HIS A 84 -4.76 15.83 0.11
C HIS A 84 -5.89 15.24 -0.76
N ASN A 85 -5.67 15.17 -2.08
CA ASN A 85 -6.61 14.64 -3.07
C ASN A 85 -6.42 13.14 -3.33
N LEU A 86 -5.24 12.61 -3.04
CA LEU A 86 -4.87 11.22 -3.33
C LEU A 86 -5.33 10.22 -2.27
N PHE A 87 -5.65 10.69 -1.06
CA PHE A 87 -6.06 9.83 0.05
C PHE A 87 -7.58 9.87 0.19
N PRO A 88 -8.30 8.82 -0.25
CA PRO A 88 -9.77 8.78 -0.20
C PRO A 88 -10.27 8.62 1.25
N ILE A 89 -9.42 8.07 2.13
CA ILE A 89 -9.76 7.74 3.50
C ILE A 89 -9.02 8.70 4.44
N LYS A 90 -9.73 9.72 4.93
CA LYS A 90 -9.22 10.67 5.95
C LYS A 90 -9.35 10.15 7.38
N ASN A 91 -9.42 8.82 7.55
CA ASN A 91 -9.54 8.20 8.87
C ASN A 91 -8.14 8.08 9.48
N GLU A 92 -7.84 8.89 10.49
CA GLU A 92 -6.55 8.93 11.17
C GLU A 92 -6.10 7.56 11.69
N ARG A 93 -7.02 6.76 12.23
CA ARG A 93 -6.72 5.40 12.73
C ARG A 93 -6.31 4.47 11.60
N PHE A 94 -6.96 4.55 10.45
CA PHE A 94 -6.58 3.77 9.28
C PHE A 94 -5.19 4.18 8.76
N LEU A 95 -4.91 5.48 8.69
CA LEU A 95 -3.59 6.00 8.28
C LEU A 95 -2.49 5.57 9.25
N LEU A 96 -2.77 5.59 10.55
CA LEU A 96 -1.86 5.09 11.58
C LEU A 96 -1.60 3.59 11.41
N ASN A 97 -2.65 2.80 11.19
CA ASN A 97 -2.53 1.37 10.93
C ASN A 97 -1.71 1.10 9.66
N LEU A 98 -1.91 1.88 8.60
CA LEU A 98 -1.14 1.79 7.35
C LEU A 98 0.36 2.00 7.59
N ALA A 99 0.72 2.93 8.48
CA ALA A 99 2.11 3.23 8.81
C ALA A 99 2.74 2.22 9.78
N ILE A 100 2.00 1.79 10.81
CA ILE A 100 2.50 0.89 11.86
C ILE A 100 2.65 -0.54 11.35
N PHE A 101 1.79 -0.98 10.44
CA PHE A 101 1.73 -2.37 10.01
C PHE A 101 3.06 -2.89 9.41
N PRO A 102 3.73 -2.19 8.46
CA PRO A 102 5.10 -2.50 8.03
C PRO A 102 6.09 -2.70 9.18
N LEU A 103 6.04 -1.85 10.22
CA LEU A 103 6.94 -1.92 11.38
C LEU A 103 6.67 -3.16 12.22
N LYS A 104 5.39 -3.46 12.48
CA LYS A 104 4.97 -4.66 13.22
C LYS A 104 5.38 -5.94 12.50
N ILE A 105 5.32 -6.00 11.18
CA ILE A 105 5.82 -7.14 10.39
C ILE A 105 7.33 -7.32 10.57
N GLN A 106 8.09 -6.22 10.58
CA GLN A 106 9.53 -6.29 10.83
C GLN A 106 9.79 -6.91 12.20
N VAL A 107 9.16 -6.39 13.27
CA VAL A 107 9.31 -6.93 14.63
C VAL A 107 8.98 -8.43 14.67
N VAL A 108 7.81 -8.84 14.16
CA VAL A 108 7.37 -10.24 14.20
C VAL A 108 8.27 -11.19 13.39
N LYS A 109 8.89 -10.72 12.31
CA LYS A 109 9.86 -11.50 11.53
C LYS A 109 11.25 -11.55 12.18
N TYR A 110 11.70 -10.45 12.79
CA TYR A 110 13.01 -10.36 13.46
C TYR A 110 13.02 -10.97 14.87
N GLU A 111 11.88 -11.09 15.54
CA GLU A 111 11.71 -11.88 16.78
C GLU A 111 11.87 -13.41 16.58
N ILE A 112 12.17 -13.87 15.36
CA ILE A 112 12.46 -15.27 15.02
C ILE A 112 13.97 -15.51 14.81
N MET A 113 14.83 -14.52 15.06
CA MET A 113 16.28 -14.69 14.97
C MET A 113 16.93 -14.93 16.33
#